data_AF-A0A520Y6X5-F1
#
_entry.id   AF-A0A520Y6X5-F1
#
_cell.length_a   1.000
_cell.length_b   1.000
_cell.length_c   1.000
_cell.angle_alpha   90.00
_cell.angle_beta   90.00
_cell.angle_gamma   90.00
#
_symmetry.space_group_name_H-M   'P 1'
#
loop_
_entity.id
_entity.type
_entity.pdbx_description
1 polymer ?
#
loop_
_entity_poly.entity_id
_entity_poly.type
_entity_poly.pdbx_seq_one_letter_code
_entity_poly.pdbx_strand_id
1 'polypeptide(L)'
;MIGKLTLLATAAGVMTVASAAPAAAAPKYIANQYICTFDSGVAAADVDRRSSRAVAALGGTKLHTYKRAVKGFAVRTPNSNANPRAFLNKNGFAVENCEQDQVATLDFPVKGKAPKKDNPGRGKKPPKDDPTPTPTPTPGTAPTSPSESAPWGITRVNGGVSGASGTAWVLDTGIADHWDRNVDYSRGFTAFNDDAKDDNGHGTHVAGTIA
;
A
#
# COMPACT_ATOMS: atom_id res chain seq x y z
N MET A 1 28.25 12.31 -60.16
CA MET A 1 26.91 11.74 -59.92
C MET A 1 26.57 11.98 -58.44
N ILE A 2 25.54 12.78 -58.20
CA ILE A 2 25.11 13.25 -56.88
C ILE A 2 24.08 12.25 -56.34
N GLY A 3 24.39 11.59 -55.22
CA GLY A 3 23.42 10.77 -54.48
C GLY A 3 22.96 11.50 -53.23
N LYS A 4 21.79 12.16 -53.28
CA LYS A 4 21.13 12.71 -52.09
C LYS A 4 20.55 11.55 -51.28
N LEU A 5 21.07 11.34 -50.06
CA LEU A 5 20.48 10.43 -49.08
C LEU A 5 19.42 11.19 -48.28
N THR A 6 18.16 10.96 -48.60
CA THR A 6 17.01 11.51 -47.87
C THR A 6 16.75 10.66 -46.63
N LEU A 7 17.01 11.21 -45.44
CA LEU A 7 16.70 10.57 -44.16
C LEU A 7 15.21 10.83 -43.85
N LEU A 8 14.35 9.81 -43.97
CA LEU A 8 12.98 9.86 -43.47
C LEU A 8 13.01 9.74 -41.94
N ALA A 9 12.67 10.82 -41.23
CA ALA A 9 12.39 10.78 -39.80
C ALA A 9 10.97 10.23 -39.59
N THR A 10 10.85 8.95 -39.23
CA THR A 10 9.59 8.39 -38.71
C THR A 10 9.41 8.86 -37.27
N ALA A 11 8.51 9.81 -37.04
CA ALA A 11 8.07 10.19 -35.71
C ALA A 11 7.26 9.04 -35.11
N ALA A 12 7.88 8.28 -34.18
CA ALA A 12 7.15 7.35 -33.33
C ALA A 12 6.32 8.16 -32.34
N GLY A 13 5.03 8.29 -32.61
CA GLY A 13 4.08 8.89 -31.66
C GLY A 13 4.00 8.03 -30.41
N VAL A 14 4.54 8.53 -29.30
CA VAL A 14 4.35 7.92 -27.98
C VAL A 14 2.88 8.14 -27.60
N MET A 15 2.07 7.12 -27.76
CA MET A 15 0.68 7.12 -27.31
C MET A 15 0.68 6.93 -25.79
N THR A 16 0.63 8.03 -25.05
CA THR A 16 0.48 8.01 -23.60
C THR A 16 -0.93 7.50 -23.26
N VAL A 17 -1.05 6.23 -22.89
CA VAL A 17 -2.24 5.71 -22.22
C VAL A 17 -2.24 6.25 -20.78
N ALA A 18 -2.97 7.34 -20.56
CA ALA A 18 -3.29 7.79 -19.21
C ALA A 18 -4.28 6.79 -18.61
N SER A 19 -3.82 5.92 -17.71
CA SER A 19 -4.72 5.16 -16.85
C SER A 19 -5.35 6.15 -15.87
N ALA A 20 -6.61 6.50 -16.08
CA ALA A 20 -7.38 7.24 -15.09
C ALA A 20 -7.46 6.36 -13.83
N ALA A 21 -6.76 6.77 -12.77
CA ALA A 21 -6.99 6.21 -11.45
C ALA A 21 -8.48 6.42 -11.13
N PRO A 22 -9.18 5.45 -10.52
CA PRO A 22 -10.56 5.65 -10.10
C PRO A 22 -10.60 6.89 -9.19
N ALA A 23 -11.61 7.75 -9.40
CA ALA A 23 -11.83 8.89 -8.53
C ALA A 23 -12.00 8.38 -7.10
N ALA A 24 -11.10 8.79 -6.20
CA ALA A 24 -11.18 8.43 -4.80
C ALA A 24 -12.55 8.85 -4.25
N ALA A 25 -13.20 7.96 -3.49
CA ALA A 25 -14.44 8.30 -2.79
C ALA A 25 -14.25 9.58 -1.95
N ALA A 26 -15.33 10.36 -1.78
CA ALA A 26 -15.27 11.57 -0.96
C ALA A 26 -14.74 11.25 0.45
N PRO A 27 -13.88 12.12 1.02
CA PRO A 27 -13.20 11.83 2.27
C PRO A 27 -14.20 11.59 3.41
N LYS A 28 -14.05 10.45 4.09
CA LYS A 28 -14.82 10.14 5.29
C LYS A 28 -14.04 10.58 6.52
N TYR A 29 -14.45 11.68 7.13
CA TYR A 29 -13.79 12.23 8.30
C TYR A 29 -14.05 11.44 9.58
N ILE A 30 -13.04 11.37 10.45
CA ILE A 30 -13.13 10.83 11.81
C ILE A 30 -13.51 11.98 12.75
N ALA A 31 -14.64 11.84 13.44
CA ALA A 31 -15.14 12.87 14.33
C ALA A 31 -14.11 13.23 15.41
N ASN A 32 -13.89 14.54 15.59
CA ASN A 32 -13.03 15.12 16.63
C ASN A 32 -11.56 14.66 16.59
N GLN A 33 -11.10 14.08 15.48
CA GLN A 33 -9.72 13.63 15.33
C GLN A 33 -9.01 14.50 14.30
N TYR A 34 -7.82 14.98 14.65
CA TYR A 34 -7.07 15.91 13.82
C TYR A 34 -5.60 15.52 13.76
N ILE A 35 -4.98 15.75 12.61
CA ILE A 35 -3.53 15.67 12.43
C ILE A 35 -3.02 17.11 12.29
N CYS A 36 -2.14 17.51 13.21
CA CYS A 36 -1.53 18.83 13.27
C CYS A 36 -0.04 18.75 12.95
N THR A 37 0.45 19.63 12.08
CA THR A 37 1.87 19.77 11.76
C THR A 37 2.41 21.06 12.35
N PHE A 38 3.62 20.98 12.89
CA PHE A 38 4.37 22.15 13.33
C PHE A 38 5.05 22.83 12.15
N ASP A 39 5.34 24.12 12.32
CA ASP A 39 6.21 24.87 11.42
C ASP A 39 7.56 24.15 11.27
N SER A 40 8.15 24.25 10.06
CA SER A 40 9.41 23.59 9.71
C SER A 40 10.58 23.89 10.66
N GLY A 41 10.57 25.07 11.28
CA GLY A 41 11.57 25.54 12.26
C GLY A 41 11.53 24.83 13.62
N VAL A 42 10.51 24.03 13.92
CA VAL A 42 10.49 23.23 15.15
C VAL A 42 11.50 22.09 15.06
N ALA A 43 12.42 21.99 16.02
CA ALA A 43 13.39 20.89 16.07
C ALA A 43 12.71 19.56 16.42
N ALA A 44 13.18 18.44 15.83
CA ALA A 44 12.62 17.11 16.08
C ALA A 44 12.65 16.72 17.57
N ALA A 45 13.68 17.16 18.30
CA ALA A 45 13.83 16.94 19.74
C ALA A 45 12.74 17.65 20.58
N ASP A 46 12.14 18.72 20.06
CA ASP A 46 11.13 19.51 20.78
C ASP A 46 9.69 19.04 20.52
N VAL A 47 9.49 18.21 19.50
CA VAL A 47 8.16 17.82 19.02
C VAL A 47 7.34 17.20 20.14
N ASP A 48 7.88 16.23 20.90
CA ASP A 48 7.12 15.59 21.99
C ASP A 48 6.61 16.58 23.03
N ARG A 49 7.51 17.46 23.49
CA ARG A 49 7.21 18.44 24.53
C ARG A 49 6.17 19.43 24.05
N ARG A 50 6.31 19.92 22.80
CA ARG A 50 5.37 20.85 22.18
C ARG A 50 4.01 20.19 21.92
N SER A 51 3.99 18.96 21.42
CA SER A 51 2.78 18.19 21.16
C SER A 51 1.99 17.95 22.45
N SER A 52 2.65 17.52 23.52
CA SER A 52 1.97 17.29 24.81
C SER A 52 1.36 18.57 25.38
N ARG A 53 2.03 19.73 25.24
CA ARG A 53 1.48 21.04 25.67
C ARG A 53 0.30 21.48 24.79
N ALA A 54 0.40 21.29 23.48
CA ALA A 54 -0.67 21.64 22.54
C ALA A 54 -1.93 20.80 22.79
N VAL A 55 -1.76 19.49 22.97
CA VAL A 55 -2.84 18.55 23.29
C VAL A 55 -3.52 18.92 24.63
N ALA A 56 -2.72 19.23 25.67
CA ALA A 56 -3.26 19.65 26.95
C ALA A 56 -4.05 20.97 26.85
N ALA A 57 -3.56 21.94 26.08
CA ALA A 57 -4.26 23.22 25.86
C ALA A 57 -5.59 23.04 25.12
N LEU A 58 -5.68 22.04 24.24
CA LEU A 58 -6.93 21.65 23.57
C LEU A 58 -7.87 20.82 24.46
N GLY A 59 -7.43 20.41 25.65
CA GLY A 59 -8.16 19.44 26.49
C GLY A 59 -8.32 18.07 25.83
N GLY A 60 -7.45 17.72 24.88
CA GLY A 60 -7.56 16.52 24.07
C GLY A 60 -6.72 15.34 24.54
N THR A 61 -6.84 14.23 23.82
CA THR A 61 -6.02 13.03 23.99
C THR A 61 -5.04 12.92 22.83
N LYS A 62 -3.74 12.72 23.14
CA LYS A 62 -2.71 12.53 22.12
C LYS A 62 -2.83 11.12 21.55
N LEU A 63 -2.99 11.02 20.24
CA LEU A 63 -3.08 9.74 19.52
C LEU A 63 -1.71 9.29 19.01
N HIS A 64 -0.94 10.23 18.44
CA HIS A 64 0.38 9.94 17.90
C HIS A 64 1.27 11.17 17.88
N THR A 65 2.59 10.99 17.81
CA THR A 65 3.55 12.08 17.62
C THR A 65 4.49 11.76 16.47
N TYR A 66 4.45 12.57 15.41
CA TYR A 66 5.28 12.41 14.23
C TYR A 66 6.57 13.22 14.40
N LYS A 67 7.74 12.58 14.26
CA LYS A 67 9.07 13.21 14.48
C LYS A 67 10.04 13.10 13.31
N ARG A 68 9.61 12.46 12.22
CA ARG A 68 10.47 12.04 11.11
C ARG A 68 10.07 12.80 9.85
N ALA A 69 9.37 12.12 8.93
CA ALA A 69 8.91 12.69 7.67
C ALA A 69 8.03 13.93 7.86
N VAL A 70 7.18 13.93 8.89
CA VAL A 70 6.44 15.11 9.34
C VAL A 70 6.69 15.33 10.84
N LYS A 71 6.67 16.61 11.26
CA LYS A 71 6.81 17.02 12.66
C LYS A 71 5.46 17.49 13.17
N GLY A 72 4.89 16.80 14.13
CA GLY A 72 3.53 17.11 14.55
C GLY A 72 2.92 16.07 15.47
N PHE A 73 1.60 16.07 15.55
CA PHE A 73 0.84 15.16 16.40
C PHE A 73 -0.56 14.91 15.86
N ALA A 74 -1.08 13.73 16.17
CA ALA A 74 -2.49 13.44 16.03
C ALA A 74 -3.17 13.60 17.40
N VAL A 75 -4.35 14.23 17.42
CA VAL A 75 -5.11 14.53 18.64
C VAL A 75 -6.57 14.18 18.46
N ARG A 76 -7.19 13.65 19.51
CA ARG A 76 -8.65 13.61 19.65
C ARG A 76 -9.09 14.73 20.58
N THR A 77 -9.95 15.63 20.09
CA THR A 77 -10.50 16.74 20.87
C THR A 77 -11.81 16.32 21.54
N PRO A 78 -12.19 16.93 22.68
CA PRO A 78 -13.47 16.66 23.32
C PRO A 78 -14.65 17.29 22.56
N ASN A 79 -14.42 18.36 21.80
CA ASN A 79 -15.46 19.13 21.12
C ASN A 79 -15.25 19.19 19.59
N SER A 80 -16.36 19.10 18.85
CA SER A 80 -16.44 19.10 17.38
C SER A 80 -16.24 20.45 16.70
N ASN A 81 -16.33 21.56 17.45
CA ASN A 81 -16.27 22.93 16.92
C ASN A 81 -14.94 23.64 17.18
N ALA A 82 -13.94 22.96 17.75
CA ALA A 82 -12.62 23.55 17.85
C ALA A 82 -12.01 23.54 16.46
N ASN A 83 -11.81 24.70 15.84
CA ASN A 83 -10.81 24.86 14.79
C ASN A 83 -9.45 24.78 15.52
N PRO A 84 -8.82 23.58 15.63
CA PRO A 84 -7.71 23.39 16.55
C PRO A 84 -6.51 24.20 16.08
N ARG A 85 -6.36 24.35 14.76
CA ARG A 85 -5.36 25.24 14.14
C ARG A 85 -5.50 26.67 14.65
N ALA A 86 -6.69 27.26 14.55
CA ALA A 86 -6.91 28.65 14.96
C ALA A 86 -6.65 28.84 16.47
N PHE A 87 -7.09 27.90 17.30
CA PHE A 87 -6.82 27.94 18.73
C PHE A 87 -5.32 27.84 19.02
N LEU A 88 -4.63 26.86 18.45
CA LEU A 88 -3.21 26.63 18.68
C LEU A 88 -2.37 27.82 18.22
N ASN A 89 -2.66 28.38 17.04
CA ASN A 89 -1.93 29.52 16.50
C ASN A 89 -2.14 30.77 17.35
N LYS A 90 -3.37 31.03 17.80
CA LYS A 90 -3.67 32.16 18.70
C LYS A 90 -2.96 32.04 20.05
N ASN A 91 -2.72 30.81 20.53
CA ASN A 91 -2.04 30.54 21.79
C ASN A 91 -0.53 30.31 21.63
N GLY A 92 0.07 30.67 20.49
CA GLY A 92 1.51 30.66 20.28
C GLY A 92 2.13 29.28 20.09
N PHE A 93 1.32 28.26 19.76
CA PHE A 93 1.85 26.99 19.30
C PHE A 93 2.24 27.16 17.82
N ALA A 94 3.49 26.87 17.50
CA ALA A 94 4.08 26.96 16.16
C ALA A 94 3.52 25.88 15.22
N VAL A 95 2.23 25.95 14.93
CA VAL A 95 1.43 25.00 14.16
C VAL A 95 1.10 25.61 12.81
N GLU A 96 1.57 24.94 11.77
CA GLU A 96 1.36 25.39 10.39
C GLU A 96 -0.03 24.95 9.90
N ASN A 97 -0.38 23.68 10.14
CA ASN A 97 -1.62 23.10 9.69
C ASN A 97 -2.26 22.19 10.75
N CYS A 98 -3.59 22.10 10.76
CA CYS A 98 -4.33 21.03 11.42
C CYS A 98 -5.55 20.67 10.58
N GLU A 99 -5.59 19.43 10.12
CA GLU A 99 -6.68 18.90 9.30
C GLU A 99 -7.40 17.78 10.03
N GLN A 100 -8.70 17.63 9.75
CA GLN A 100 -9.48 16.55 10.33
C GLN A 100 -9.04 15.23 9.69
N ASP A 101 -8.79 14.24 10.53
CA ASP A 101 -8.33 12.92 10.11
C ASP A 101 -9.42 12.18 9.33
N GLN A 102 -9.01 11.31 8.42
CA GLN A 102 -9.88 10.66 7.44
C GLN A 102 -9.64 9.15 7.40
N VAL A 103 -10.69 8.43 7.03
CA VAL A 103 -10.60 7.01 6.72
C VAL A 103 -10.09 6.87 5.28
N ALA A 104 -8.95 6.22 5.13
CA ALA A 104 -8.51 5.69 3.84
C ALA A 104 -9.21 4.36 3.58
N THR A 105 -9.87 4.24 2.43
CA THR A 105 -10.55 3.02 2.00
C THR A 105 -9.80 2.42 0.83
N LEU A 106 -9.50 1.12 0.92
CA LEU A 106 -9.02 0.34 -0.21
C LEU A 106 -10.26 -0.18 -0.97
N ASP A 107 -10.65 0.53 -2.03
CA ASP A 107 -11.76 0.10 -2.88
C ASP A 107 -11.31 -1.01 -3.83
N PHE A 108 -12.00 -2.15 -3.76
CA PHE A 108 -11.82 -3.24 -4.70
C PHE A 108 -12.89 -3.16 -5.79
N PRO A 109 -12.59 -2.72 -7.02
CA PRO A 109 -13.46 -2.96 -8.13
C PRO A 109 -13.37 -4.45 -8.52
N VAL A 110 -13.97 -5.35 -7.75
CA VAL A 110 -14.34 -6.67 -8.28
C VAL A 110 -15.62 -6.49 -9.13
N LYS A 111 -15.56 -5.62 -10.14
CA LYS A 111 -16.53 -5.61 -11.25
C LYS A 111 -15.99 -6.39 -12.46
N GLY A 112 -14.96 -7.19 -12.25
CA GLY A 112 -14.62 -8.25 -13.20
C GLY A 112 -15.68 -9.34 -13.10
N LYS A 113 -16.51 -9.52 -14.13
CA LYS A 113 -17.10 -10.84 -14.37
C LYS A 113 -15.95 -11.84 -14.28
N ALA A 114 -16.16 -12.96 -13.59
CA ALA A 114 -15.20 -14.06 -13.59
C ALA A 114 -14.65 -14.23 -15.02
N PRO A 115 -13.32 -14.26 -15.23
CA PRO A 115 -12.78 -14.37 -16.57
C PRO A 115 -13.46 -15.53 -17.28
N LYS A 116 -13.98 -15.28 -18.49
CA LYS A 116 -14.55 -16.34 -19.33
C LYS A 116 -13.54 -17.49 -19.38
N LYS A 117 -14.04 -18.72 -19.42
CA LYS A 117 -13.28 -19.99 -19.40
C LYS A 117 -12.12 -20.06 -20.40
N ASP A 118 -12.08 -19.13 -21.35
CA ASP A 118 -11.21 -19.09 -22.51
C ASP A 118 -9.97 -18.20 -22.28
N ASN A 119 -9.81 -17.61 -21.09
CA ASN A 119 -8.58 -16.92 -20.71
C ASN A 119 -7.46 -17.95 -20.44
N PRO A 120 -6.28 -17.83 -21.07
CA PRO A 120 -5.18 -18.80 -20.95
C PRO A 120 -4.54 -18.87 -19.55
N GLY A 121 -4.97 -18.02 -18.59
CA GLY A 121 -4.50 -18.00 -17.21
C GLY A 121 -5.25 -18.92 -16.23
N ARG A 122 -6.31 -19.63 -16.65
CA ARG A 122 -6.77 -20.80 -15.89
C ARG A 122 -5.97 -22.00 -16.35
N GLY A 123 -5.05 -22.49 -15.51
CA GLY A 123 -4.62 -23.87 -15.60
C GLY A 123 -5.85 -24.77 -15.76
N LYS A 124 -5.76 -25.77 -16.65
CA LYS A 124 -6.87 -26.70 -16.91
C LYS A 124 -7.41 -27.20 -15.57
N LYS A 125 -8.73 -27.16 -15.40
CA LYS A 125 -9.39 -27.77 -14.23
C LYS A 125 -8.86 -29.20 -14.07
N PRO A 126 -8.41 -29.63 -12.87
CA PRO A 126 -8.09 -31.02 -12.64
C PRO A 126 -9.28 -31.87 -13.10
N PRO A 127 -9.05 -33.00 -13.80
CA PRO A 127 -10.09 -33.98 -14.08
C PRO A 127 -10.86 -34.27 -12.79
N LYS A 128 -12.20 -34.38 -12.87
CA LYS A 128 -12.97 -34.89 -11.73
C LYS A 128 -12.48 -36.31 -11.49
N ASP A 129 -12.13 -36.61 -10.24
CA ASP A 129 -11.73 -37.94 -9.81
C ASP A 129 -12.84 -38.94 -10.18
N ASP A 130 -12.57 -39.82 -11.15
CA ASP A 130 -13.28 -41.09 -11.25
C ASP A 130 -12.75 -41.99 -10.10
N PRO A 131 -13.62 -42.73 -9.38
CA PRO A 131 -13.17 -43.59 -8.30
C PRO A 131 -12.52 -44.83 -8.93
N THR A 132 -11.19 -44.88 -8.95
CA THR A 132 -10.42 -46.07 -9.35
C THR A 132 -9.26 -46.24 -8.37
N PRO A 133 -8.98 -47.46 -7.87
CA PRO A 133 -8.50 -47.66 -6.52
C PRO A 133 -7.04 -47.27 -6.28
N THR A 134 -6.81 -46.80 -5.06
CA THR A 134 -5.55 -46.40 -4.42
C THR A 134 -4.38 -47.38 -4.68
N PRO A 135 -3.28 -46.97 -5.33
CA PRO A 135 -2.01 -47.66 -5.17
C PRO A 135 -1.36 -47.27 -3.84
N THR A 136 -0.94 -48.29 -3.09
CA THR A 136 -0.22 -48.24 -1.81
C THR A 136 0.98 -47.27 -1.85
N PRO A 137 1.21 -46.43 -0.81
CA PRO A 137 2.28 -45.44 -0.82
C PRO A 137 3.66 -46.12 -0.74
N THR A 138 4.53 -45.80 -1.71
CA THR A 138 5.99 -46.02 -1.58
C THR A 138 6.58 -44.83 -0.82
N PRO A 139 7.32 -45.02 0.29
CA PRO A 139 8.00 -43.93 0.97
C PRO A 139 9.19 -43.46 0.12
N GLY A 140 9.19 -42.22 -0.37
CA GLY A 140 10.39 -41.70 -1.04
C GLY A 140 10.31 -40.47 -1.94
N THR A 141 9.19 -39.77 -2.09
CA THR A 141 9.15 -38.56 -2.93
C THR A 141 8.61 -37.39 -2.13
N ALA A 142 9.49 -36.43 -1.82
CA ALA A 142 9.08 -35.12 -1.32
C ALA A 142 8.10 -34.49 -2.32
N PRO A 143 7.02 -33.81 -1.89
CA PRO A 143 6.09 -33.17 -2.81
C PRO A 143 6.86 -32.15 -3.65
N THR A 144 6.96 -32.39 -4.96
CA THR A 144 7.46 -31.40 -5.91
C THR A 144 6.42 -30.28 -6.00
N SER A 145 6.80 -29.07 -5.59
CA SER A 145 5.96 -27.88 -5.75
C SER A 145 5.47 -27.75 -7.20
N PRO A 146 4.22 -27.31 -7.43
CA PRO A 146 3.70 -27.14 -8.79
C PRO A 146 4.56 -26.14 -9.56
N SER A 147 4.78 -26.40 -10.85
CA SER A 147 5.47 -25.44 -11.72
C SER A 147 4.64 -24.15 -11.80
N GLU A 148 5.21 -23.04 -11.33
CA GLU A 148 4.54 -21.74 -11.41
C GLU A 148 4.58 -21.20 -12.85
N SER A 149 3.48 -20.59 -13.29
CA SER A 149 3.39 -19.90 -14.58
C SER A 149 3.26 -18.41 -14.37
N ALA A 150 4.11 -17.62 -15.03
CA ALA A 150 4.08 -16.16 -14.91
C ALA A 150 2.70 -15.59 -15.29
N PRO A 151 2.07 -14.76 -14.43
CA PRO A 151 0.83 -14.09 -14.77
C PRO A 151 0.98 -13.22 -16.02
N TRP A 152 -0.05 -13.20 -16.88
CA TRP A 152 -0.02 -12.50 -18.17
C TRP A 152 0.42 -11.03 -18.08
N GLY A 153 0.07 -10.34 -16.99
CA GLY A 153 0.42 -8.94 -16.75
C GLY A 153 1.92 -8.74 -16.65
N ILE A 154 2.63 -9.68 -16.01
CA ILE A 154 4.09 -9.69 -15.90
C ILE A 154 4.71 -9.83 -17.29
N THR A 155 4.27 -10.82 -18.07
CA THR A 155 4.76 -11.01 -19.44
C THR A 155 4.48 -9.79 -20.33
N ARG A 156 3.30 -9.18 -20.23
CA ARG A 156 2.91 -8.01 -21.04
C ARG A 156 3.84 -6.82 -20.84
N VAL A 157 4.33 -6.61 -19.63
CA VAL A 157 5.26 -5.50 -19.32
C VAL A 157 6.73 -5.92 -19.43
N ASN A 158 7.01 -7.11 -19.99
CA ASN A 158 8.35 -7.69 -20.02
C ASN A 158 9.00 -7.77 -18.62
N GLY A 159 8.17 -8.07 -17.62
CA GLY A 159 8.56 -8.28 -16.23
C GLY A 159 9.14 -9.67 -15.98
N GLY A 160 9.21 -10.08 -14.71
CA GLY A 160 9.82 -11.35 -14.31
C GLY A 160 11.35 -11.33 -14.36
N VAL A 161 11.94 -10.17 -14.64
CA VAL A 161 13.36 -9.90 -14.46
C VAL A 161 13.62 -9.73 -12.96
N SER A 162 14.67 -10.37 -12.45
CA SER A 162 14.98 -10.33 -11.02
C SER A 162 15.29 -8.92 -10.52
N GLY A 163 14.61 -8.51 -9.46
CA GLY A 163 14.88 -7.29 -8.70
C GLY A 163 15.70 -7.52 -7.42
N ALA A 164 16.44 -8.63 -7.31
CA ALA A 164 17.02 -9.13 -6.06
C ALA A 164 17.93 -8.15 -5.29
N SER A 165 18.41 -7.07 -5.93
CA SER A 165 19.19 -6.02 -5.26
C SER A 165 18.35 -4.90 -4.63
N GLY A 166 17.04 -4.87 -4.89
CA GLY A 166 16.12 -3.83 -4.42
C GLY A 166 15.36 -4.23 -3.15
N THR A 167 14.90 -3.22 -2.39
CA THR A 167 13.86 -3.41 -1.36
C THR A 167 12.57 -2.76 -1.84
N ALA A 168 11.47 -3.51 -1.81
CA ALA A 168 10.13 -2.97 -1.99
C ALA A 168 9.45 -2.81 -0.61
N TRP A 169 8.76 -1.68 -0.42
CA TRP A 169 7.93 -1.43 0.77
C TRP A 169 6.46 -1.48 0.37
N VAL A 170 5.68 -2.33 1.03
CA VAL A 170 4.24 -2.50 0.78
C VAL A 170 3.47 -1.85 1.94
N LEU A 171 2.79 -0.74 1.67
CA LEU A 171 1.95 -0.05 2.63
C LEU A 171 0.50 -0.49 2.41
N ASP A 172 0.11 -1.57 3.07
CA ASP A 172 -1.16 -2.25 2.80
C ASP A 172 -1.69 -2.95 4.08
N THR A 173 -2.62 -3.90 3.93
CA THR A 173 -3.29 -4.63 5.00
C THR A 173 -2.39 -5.61 5.76
N GLY A 174 -1.12 -5.74 5.38
CA GLY A 174 -0.15 -6.70 5.90
C GLY A 174 0.33 -7.69 4.84
N ILE A 175 1.22 -8.60 5.20
CA ILE A 175 1.66 -9.70 4.31
C ILE A 175 1.65 -11.01 5.11
N ALA A 176 0.87 -11.99 4.67
CA ALA A 176 0.82 -13.31 5.31
C ALA A 176 2.15 -14.07 5.16
N ASP A 177 2.53 -14.77 6.23
CA ASP A 177 3.68 -15.69 6.25
C ASP A 177 3.47 -16.81 5.24
N HIS A 178 4.37 -16.91 4.25
CA HIS A 178 4.36 -17.96 3.25
C HIS A 178 5.78 -18.38 2.92
N TRP A 179 5.99 -19.69 2.69
CA TRP A 179 7.31 -20.27 2.44
C TRP A 179 8.02 -19.71 1.20
N ASP A 180 7.25 -19.14 0.27
CA ASP A 180 7.71 -18.60 -1.01
C ASP A 180 8.09 -17.10 -0.95
N ARG A 181 8.09 -16.48 0.23
CA ARG A 181 8.30 -15.02 0.35
C ARG A 181 9.52 -14.66 1.18
N ASN A 182 10.35 -13.79 0.64
CA ASN A 182 11.49 -13.18 1.34
C ASN A 182 11.09 -11.85 2.00
N VAL A 183 10.24 -11.91 3.03
CA VAL A 183 9.75 -10.71 3.74
C VAL A 183 10.60 -10.47 4.98
N ASP A 184 11.16 -9.26 5.08
CA ASP A 184 11.89 -8.81 6.25
C ASP A 184 10.95 -8.07 7.22
N TYR A 185 10.23 -8.84 8.04
CA TYR A 185 9.32 -8.30 9.05
C TYR A 185 10.04 -7.47 10.12
N SER A 186 11.36 -7.65 10.32
CA SER A 186 12.12 -6.90 11.33
C SER A 186 12.24 -5.40 10.99
N ARG A 187 12.16 -5.08 9.70
CA ARG A 187 12.09 -3.70 9.20
C ARG A 187 10.66 -3.19 9.03
N GLY A 188 9.67 -4.05 9.22
CA GLY A 188 8.24 -3.75 9.06
C GLY A 188 7.68 -2.82 10.13
N PHE A 189 6.53 -2.23 9.83
CA PHE A 189 5.75 -1.40 10.75
C PHE A 189 4.27 -1.69 10.54
N THR A 190 3.49 -1.71 11.62
CA THR A 190 2.04 -1.84 11.60
C THR A 190 1.42 -0.70 12.40
N ALA A 191 0.41 -0.06 11.83
CA ALA A 191 -0.30 1.05 12.44
C ALA A 191 -1.49 0.62 13.30
N PHE A 192 -1.90 -0.65 13.22
CA PHE A 192 -3.18 -1.14 13.77
C PHE A 192 -3.03 -2.38 14.66
N ASN A 193 -2.14 -3.32 14.31
CA ASN A 193 -1.86 -4.57 15.05
C ASN A 193 -0.37 -4.67 15.41
N ASP A 194 0.09 -5.78 16.02
CA ASP A 194 1.48 -5.97 16.45
C ASP A 194 2.31 -6.91 15.56
N ASP A 195 1.71 -7.57 14.55
CA ASP A 195 2.36 -8.68 13.84
C ASP A 195 2.45 -8.55 12.32
N ALA A 196 2.02 -7.42 11.73
CA ALA A 196 2.04 -7.14 10.29
C ALA A 196 1.37 -8.23 9.42
N LYS A 197 0.58 -9.12 10.02
CA LYS A 197 -0.15 -10.17 9.31
C LYS A 197 -1.27 -9.57 8.49
N ASP A 198 -1.55 -10.25 7.39
CA ASP A 198 -2.58 -9.81 6.47
C ASP A 198 -3.93 -10.45 6.77
N ASP A 199 -4.81 -9.70 7.42
CA ASP A 199 -6.17 -10.16 7.74
C ASP A 199 -7.14 -10.05 6.55
N ASN A 200 -6.77 -9.32 5.48
CA ASN A 200 -7.65 -9.04 4.34
C ASN A 200 -7.21 -9.70 3.03
N GLY A 201 -5.96 -10.15 2.95
CA GLY A 201 -5.36 -10.78 1.77
C GLY A 201 -4.89 -9.81 0.68
N HIS A 202 -5.14 -8.50 0.81
CA HIS A 202 -4.80 -7.53 -0.23
C HIS A 202 -3.29 -7.29 -0.30
N GLY A 203 -2.65 -6.96 0.82
CA GLY A 203 -1.21 -6.76 0.85
C GLY A 203 -0.43 -8.03 0.46
N THR A 204 -0.94 -9.21 0.80
CA THR A 204 -0.44 -10.53 0.34
C THR A 204 -0.50 -10.66 -1.19
N HIS A 205 -1.60 -10.24 -1.82
CA HIS A 205 -1.75 -10.28 -3.27
C HIS A 205 -0.82 -9.26 -3.96
N VAL A 206 -0.74 -8.04 -3.40
CA VAL A 206 0.17 -6.99 -3.89
C VAL A 206 1.62 -7.48 -3.80
N ALA A 207 2.03 -8.03 -2.65
CA ALA A 207 3.38 -8.55 -2.43
C ALA A 207 3.73 -9.67 -3.42
N GLY A 208 2.84 -10.65 -3.62
CA GLY A 208 3.08 -11.74 -4.59
C GLY A 208 3.12 -11.28 -6.06
N THR A 209 2.60 -10.09 -6.37
CA THR A 209 2.80 -9.49 -7.71
C THR A 209 4.20 -8.89 -7.85
N ILE A 210 4.82 -8.47 -6.74
CA ILE A 210 6.14 -7.83 -6.70
C ILE A 210 7.26 -8.87 -6.62
N ALA A 211 7.14 -9.86 -5.72
CA ALA A 211 8.21 -10.79 -5.37
C ALA A 211 7.67 -12.14 -4.86
#